data_AF-A0A0E3VS82-F1
#
_entry.id   AF-A0A0E3VS82-F1
#
_cell.length_a   1.000
_cell.length_b   1.000
_cell.length_c   1.000
_cell.angle_alpha   90.00
_cell.angle_beta   90.00
_cell.angle_gamma   90.00
#
_symmetry.space_group_name_H-M   'P 1'
#
loop_
_entity.id
_entity.type
_entity.pdbx_description
1 polymer ?
#
loop_
_entity_poly.entity_id
_entity_poly.type
_entity_poly.pdbx_seq_one_letter_code
_entity_poly.pdbx_strand_id
1 'polypeptide(L)'
;MRQLAYLQKMGVKFDRRIDHGMTHSLYLHDPNGYGVELVYELPREVWEGDIDAALNFAEVRPHEGAELLVDRTDVPVFGTQSRPSN
;
A
#
# COMPACT_ATOMS: atom_id res chain seq x y z
N MET A 1 -3.98 12.86 1.59
CA MET A 1 -3.93 12.39 3.00
C MET A 1 -4.80 13.16 4.00
N ARG A 2 -5.73 14.03 3.57
CA ARG A 2 -6.61 14.78 4.50
C ARG A 2 -7.56 13.87 5.29
N GLN A 3 -8.03 12.79 4.66
CA GLN A 3 -8.98 11.84 5.21
C GLN A 3 -8.34 10.97 6.31
N LEU A 4 -7.12 10.44 6.08
CA LEU A 4 -6.41 9.67 7.09
C LEU A 4 -6.07 10.51 8.32
N ALA A 5 -5.63 11.76 8.11
CA ALA A 5 -5.38 12.69 9.21
C ALA A 5 -6.67 13.03 10.00
N TYR A 6 -7.83 13.10 9.31
CA TYR A 6 -9.12 13.25 9.99
C TYR A 6 -9.45 12.03 10.86
N LEU A 7 -9.29 10.81 10.33
CA LEU A 7 -9.52 9.57 11.09
C LEU A 7 -8.60 9.47 12.32
N GLN A 8 -7.32 9.82 12.21
CA GLN A 8 -6.41 9.89 13.37
C GLN A 8 -6.91 10.86 14.44
N LYS A 9 -7.36 12.05 14.03
CA LYS A 9 -7.92 13.06 14.96
C LYS A 9 -9.18 12.58 15.67
N MET A 10 -9.94 11.68 15.05
CA MET A 10 -11.12 11.05 15.65
C MET A 10 -10.77 9.87 16.57
N GLY A 11 -9.49 9.53 16.73
CA GLY A 11 -9.05 8.41 17.57
C GLY A 11 -9.25 7.04 16.92
N VAL A 12 -9.48 6.99 15.60
CA VAL A 12 -9.54 5.70 14.88
C VAL A 12 -8.16 5.08 14.90
N LYS A 13 -8.08 3.85 15.43
CA LYS A 13 -6.85 3.08 15.45
C LYS A 13 -6.62 2.45 14.08
N PHE A 14 -5.41 2.59 13.57
CA PHE A 14 -4.94 1.83 12.42
C PHE A 14 -4.14 0.64 12.91
N ASP A 15 -4.40 -0.53 12.36
CA ASP A 15 -3.82 -1.78 12.84
C ASP A 15 -2.63 -2.20 12.01
N ARG A 16 -2.64 -1.89 10.72
CA ARG A 16 -1.57 -2.26 9.80
C ARG A 16 -1.59 -1.42 8.54
N ARG A 17 -0.41 -1.08 8.03
CA ARG A 17 -0.20 -0.55 6.69
C ARG A 17 0.77 -1.47 5.95
N ILE A 18 0.44 -1.79 4.70
CA ILE A 18 1.24 -2.67 3.86
C ILE A 18 1.17 -2.21 2.42
N ASP A 19 2.32 -2.18 1.77
CA ASP A 19 2.44 -1.95 0.33
C ASP A 19 2.64 -3.31 -0.33
N HIS A 20 1.67 -3.74 -1.14
CA HIS A 20 1.78 -4.90 -2.04
C HIS A 20 2.26 -4.46 -3.43
N GLY A 21 2.67 -5.41 -4.28
CA GLY A 21 3.18 -5.07 -5.61
C GLY A 21 2.14 -4.43 -6.54
N MET A 22 0.85 -4.62 -6.26
CA MET A 22 -0.27 -4.10 -7.07
C MET A 22 -1.14 -3.08 -6.33
N THR A 23 -1.10 -3.07 -5.01
CA THR A 23 -2.02 -2.29 -4.18
C THR A 23 -1.33 -1.78 -2.92
N HIS A 24 -1.74 -0.63 -2.42
CA HIS A 24 -1.38 -0.19 -1.07
C HIS A 24 -2.62 -0.28 -0.18
N SER A 25 -2.44 -0.86 1.01
CA SER A 25 -3.53 -1.16 1.96
C SER A 25 -3.28 -0.56 3.34
N LEU A 26 -4.36 -0.06 3.96
CA LEU A 26 -4.43 0.35 5.36
C LEU A 26 -5.61 -0.37 6.03
N TYR A 27 -5.30 -1.13 7.08
CA TYR A 27 -6.28 -1.84 7.89
C TYR A 27 -6.62 -1.05 9.16
N LEU A 28 -7.90 -0.99 9.48
CA LEU A 28 -8.43 -0.28 10.64
C LEU A 28 -9.70 -0.96 11.16
N HIS A 29 -10.13 -0.59 12.36
CA HIS A 29 -11.46 -0.92 12.85
C HIS A 29 -12.38 0.31 12.84
N ASP A 30 -13.62 0.12 12.40
CA ASP A 30 -14.66 1.14 12.58
C ASP A 30 -15.04 1.27 14.08
N PRO A 31 -15.83 2.28 14.47
CA PRO A 31 -16.23 2.45 15.87
C PRO A 31 -17.03 1.28 16.49
N ASN A 32 -17.60 0.40 15.66
CA ASN A 32 -18.31 -0.79 16.11
C ASN A 32 -17.38 -2.01 16.24
N GLY A 33 -16.12 -1.89 15.86
CA GLY A 33 -15.14 -2.97 15.88
C GLY A 33 -15.17 -3.86 14.64
N TYR A 34 -15.73 -3.40 13.51
CA TYR A 34 -15.61 -4.13 12.24
C TYR A 34 -14.30 -3.77 11.54
N GLY A 35 -13.59 -4.80 11.08
CA GLY A 35 -12.39 -4.63 10.25
C GLY A 35 -12.73 -3.99 8.90
N VAL A 36 -11.99 -2.96 8.54
CA VAL A 36 -12.06 -2.24 7.26
C VAL A 36 -10.68 -2.22 6.64
N GLU A 37 -10.63 -2.46 5.33
CA GLU A 37 -9.44 -2.26 4.51
C GLU A 37 -9.68 -1.09 3.56
N LEU A 38 -8.82 -0.08 3.64
CA LEU A 38 -8.72 0.96 2.63
C LEU A 38 -7.62 0.54 1.67
N VAL A 39 -7.99 0.36 0.40
CA VAL A 39 -7.09 -0.12 -0.65
C VAL A 39 -7.20 0.76 -1.89
N TYR A 40 -6.06 0.99 -2.55
CA TYR A 40 -6.04 1.52 -3.90
C TYR A 40 -5.04 0.74 -4.76
N GLU A 41 -5.29 0.71 -6.07
CA GLU A 41 -4.44 0.04 -7.05
C GLU A 41 -3.31 0.93 -7.57
N LEU A 42 -2.17 0.32 -7.87
CA LEU A 42 -1.07 0.95 -8.58
C LEU A 42 -1.29 0.85 -10.10
N PRO A 43 -0.74 1.79 -10.89
CA PRO A 43 -0.82 1.76 -12.35
C PRO A 43 -0.38 0.41 -12.91
N ARG A 44 -1.09 -0.09 -13.91
CA ARG A 44 -0.88 -1.45 -14.44
C ARG A 44 0.56 -1.69 -14.89
N GLU A 45 1.21 -0.66 -15.42
CA GLU A 45 2.57 -0.69 -15.96
C GLU A 45 3.62 -1.00 -14.87
N VAL A 46 3.31 -0.82 -13.57
CA VAL A 46 4.27 -1.14 -12.51
C VAL A 46 4.33 -2.62 -12.18
N TRP A 47 3.30 -3.41 -12.49
CA TRP A 47 3.21 -4.81 -12.05
C TRP A 47 2.92 -5.82 -13.16
N GLU A 48 2.42 -5.40 -14.32
CA GLU A 48 2.01 -6.36 -15.36
C GLU A 48 3.17 -7.11 -16.03
N GLY A 49 4.39 -6.57 -15.96
CA GLY A 49 5.56 -7.18 -16.56
C GLY A 49 6.04 -8.45 -15.85
N ASP A 50 5.74 -8.59 -14.56
CA ASP A 50 5.99 -9.81 -13.78
C ASP A 50 4.97 -9.91 -12.63
N ILE A 51 3.81 -10.49 -12.96
CA ILE A 51 2.68 -10.66 -12.04
C ILE A 51 3.04 -11.54 -10.84
N ASP A 52 3.87 -12.57 -11.04
CA ASP A 52 4.25 -13.49 -9.97
C ASP A 52 5.11 -12.76 -8.93
N ALA A 53 6.11 -11.99 -9.39
CA ALA A 53 6.91 -11.17 -8.50
C ALA A 53 6.07 -10.10 -7.77
N ALA A 54 5.13 -9.46 -8.46
CA ALA A 54 4.25 -8.45 -7.87
C ALA A 54 3.31 -9.04 -6.79
N LEU A 55 2.76 -10.24 -7.02
CA LEU A 55 1.91 -10.94 -6.05
C LEU A 55 2.70 -11.38 -4.81
N ASN A 56 3.97 -11.73 -4.97
CA ASN A 56 4.83 -12.16 -3.88
C ASN A 56 5.51 -10.99 -3.13
N PHE A 57 5.31 -9.74 -3.58
CA PHE A 57 5.85 -8.56 -2.90
C PHE A 57 4.94 -8.04 -1.79
N ALA A 58 5.55 -7.75 -0.64
CA ALA A 58 4.89 -7.14 0.50
C ALA A 58 5.90 -6.37 1.36
N GLU A 59 5.60 -5.10 1.64
CA GLU A 59 6.40 -4.26 2.52
C GLU A 59 5.53 -3.70 3.64
N VAL A 60 5.85 -4.04 4.90
CA VAL A 60 5.16 -3.45 6.05
C VAL A 60 5.61 -2.01 6.21
N ARG A 61 4.63 -1.10 6.34
CA ARG A 61 4.89 0.33 6.49
C ARG A 61 4.46 0.82 7.87
N PRO A 62 5.01 1.94 8.34
CA PRO A 62 4.54 2.61 9.54
C PRO A 62 3.04 2.91 9.43
N HIS A 63 2.27 2.52 10.45
CA HIS A 63 0.84 2.78 10.56
C HIS A 63 0.50 3.80 11.66
N GLU A 64 1.52 4.38 12.29
CA GLU A 64 1.41 5.39 13.34
C GLU A 64 2.29 6.60 13.02
N GLY A 65 2.07 7.69 13.77
CA GLY A 65 2.88 8.91 13.65
C GLY A 65 2.71 9.64 12.32
N ALA A 66 3.66 10.51 12.02
CA ALA A 66 3.65 11.33 10.81
C ALA A 66 3.95 10.52 9.53
N GLU A 67 4.73 9.45 9.64
CA GLU A 67 5.15 8.60 8.50
C GLU A 67 3.99 7.87 7.85
N LEU A 68 2.93 7.58 8.61
CA LEU A 68 1.68 7.06 8.07
C LEU A 68 1.12 7.95 6.95
N LEU A 69 1.21 9.27 7.12
CA LEU A 69 0.63 10.24 6.18
C LEU A 69 1.50 10.49 4.95
N VAL A 70 2.61 9.76 4.81
CA VAL A 70 3.47 9.81 3.63
C VAL A 70 3.02 8.75 2.64
N ASP A 71 2.48 9.20 1.50
CA ASP A 71 2.23 8.35 0.35
C ASP A 71 3.52 8.23 -0.48
N ARG A 72 4.01 7.00 -0.65
CA ARG A 72 5.22 6.76 -1.42
C ARG A 72 4.84 6.49 -2.87
N THR A 73 5.48 7.19 -3.80
CA THR A 73 5.26 7.02 -5.25
C THR A 73 6.41 6.31 -5.95
N ASP A 74 7.58 6.22 -5.32
CA ASP A 74 8.68 5.35 -5.71
C ASP A 74 8.32 3.89 -5.34
N VAL A 75 7.48 3.30 -6.17
CA VAL A 75 7.06 1.90 -6.05
C VAL A 75 7.96 1.00 -6.90
N PRO A 76 8.16 -0.27 -6.51
CA PRO A 76 8.85 -1.24 -7.35
C PRO A 76 8.13 -1.43 -8.70
N VAL A 77 8.90 -1.57 -9.77
CA VAL A 77 8.39 -1.95 -11.10
C VAL A 77 8.83 -3.38 -11.39
N PHE A 78 7.86 -4.25 -11.66
CA PHE A 78 8.07 -5.68 -11.89
C PHE A 78 8.13 -5.98 -13.39
N GLY A 79 9.14 -6.71 -13.83
CA GLY A 79 9.29 -7.17 -15.23
C GLY A 79 10.06 -6.26 -16.18
N THR A 80 10.72 -5.21 -15.70
CA THR A 80 11.64 -4.38 -16.52
C THR A 80 13.07 -4.93 -16.49
N GLN A 81 13.29 -6.11 -17.08
CA GLN A 81 14.62 -6.47 -17.58
C GLN A 81 14.55 -6.63 -19.09
N SER A 82 15.19 -5.70 -19.80
CA SER A 82 15.56 -5.89 -21.20
C SER A 82 16.35 -7.19 -21.29
N ARG A 83 15.76 -8.20 -21.91
CA ARG A 83 16.46 -9.44 -22.24
C ARG A 83 17.70 -9.06 -23.06
N PRO A 84 18.94 -9.33 -22.60
CA PRO A 84 20.10 -9.05 -23.43
C PRO A 84 19.96 -9.88 -24.69
N SER A 85 19.94 -9.19 -25.83
CA SER A 85 19.99 -9.81 -27.17
C SER A 85 21.25 -10.67 -27.23
N ASN A 86 21.06 -11.97 -27.37
CA ASN A 86 22.11 -12.95 -27.66
C ASN A 86 21.91 -13.48 -29.08
#